data_AF-A0A1X4G973-F1
#
_entry.id   AF-A0A1X4G973-F1
#
_cell.length_a   1.000
_cell.length_b   1.000
_cell.length_c   1.000
_cell.angle_alpha   90.00
_cell.angle_beta   90.00
_cell.angle_gamma   90.00
#
_symmetry.space_group_name_H-M   'P 1'
#
loop_
_entity.id
_entity.type
_entity.pdbx_description
1 polymer ?
#
loop_
_entity_poly.entity_id
_entity_poly.type
_entity_poly.pdbx_seq_one_letter_code
_entity_poly.pdbx_strand_id
1 'polypeptide(L)'
;MDFAERRRNMVEGQLRTNKVIDERLIAAMSSVPREKFVPAKLAGVAYVDEDLALGGGKYLMEPMVFARLVQALALEPGQRVLIVGDFTGYAAAVLKDMGVTLASDADDSAVDAVLFAGAIGELLDTYTRRLNEGGRIVGVLTAPGEPGRATLWRKFAGDVTSITMFDAATPVLPGFEKQPGFVF
;
A
#
# COMPACT_ATOMS: atom_id res chain seq x y z
N MET A 1 25.93 11.38 -2.51
CA MET A 1 24.47 11.53 -2.57
C MET A 1 23.96 11.40 -1.15
N ASP A 2 23.36 12.45 -0.58
CA ASP A 2 22.82 12.41 0.77
C ASP A 2 21.40 11.83 0.74
N PHE A 3 21.25 10.55 1.09
CA PHE A 3 19.95 9.90 1.14
C PHE A 3 19.11 10.35 2.34
N ALA A 4 19.74 10.77 3.43
CA ALA A 4 19.02 11.24 4.61
C ALA A 4 18.33 12.58 4.30
N GLU A 5 19.02 13.49 3.60
CA GLU A 5 18.42 14.74 3.14
C GLU A 5 17.26 14.49 2.16
N ARG A 6 17.44 13.60 1.19
CA ARG A 6 16.37 13.27 0.22
C ARG A 6 15.14 12.65 0.88
N ARG A 7 15.35 11.81 1.90
CA ARG A 7 14.26 11.26 2.70
C ARG A 7 13.52 12.33 3.49
N ARG A 8 14.25 13.26 4.12
CA ARG A 8 13.62 14.43 4.77
C ARG A 8 12.81 15.24 3.77
N ASN A 9 13.37 15.51 2.58
CA ASN A 9 12.67 16.26 1.55
C ASN A 9 11.41 15.55 1.04
N MET A 10 11.44 14.22 0.91
CA MET A 10 10.24 13.41 0.61
C MET A 10 9.17 13.60 1.70
N VAL A 11 9.55 13.52 2.97
CA VAL A 11 8.60 13.68 4.09
C VAL A 11 8.00 15.08 4.15
N GLU A 12 8.85 16.10 4.16
CA GLU A 12 8.42 17.50 4.32
C GLU A 12 7.73 18.03 3.06
N GLY A 13 8.24 17.67 1.89
CA GLY A 13 7.77 18.20 0.61
C GLY A 13 6.63 17.42 -0.03
N GLN A 14 6.52 16.11 0.22
CA GLN A 14 5.50 15.26 -0.42
C GLN A 14 4.47 14.74 0.60
N LEU A 15 4.89 14.16 1.73
CA LEU A 15 3.94 13.52 2.65
C LEU A 15 3.11 14.57 3.42
N ARG A 16 3.77 15.49 4.14
CA ARG A 16 3.08 16.49 4.98
C ARG A 16 2.23 17.45 4.15
N THR A 17 2.68 17.79 2.94
CA THR A 17 1.93 18.63 1.99
C THR A 17 0.67 17.94 1.45
N ASN A 18 0.69 16.60 1.33
CA ASN A 18 -0.43 15.80 0.83
C ASN A 18 -1.28 15.15 1.95
N LYS A 19 -1.39 15.82 3.09
CA LYS A 19 -2.28 15.45 4.22
C LYS A 19 -1.92 14.13 4.89
N VAL A 20 -0.68 13.69 4.80
CA VAL A 20 -0.15 12.63 5.67
C VAL A 20 0.23 13.29 7.00
N ILE A 21 -0.50 12.94 8.05
CA ILE A 21 -0.41 13.49 9.40
C ILE A 21 -0.22 12.42 10.48
N ASP A 22 -0.27 11.13 10.14
CA ASP A 22 0.06 10.06 11.09
C ASP A 22 1.58 10.12 11.41
N GLU A 23 1.90 10.63 12.59
CA GLU A 23 3.29 10.82 13.03
C GLU A 23 4.05 9.50 13.19
N ARG A 24 3.39 8.36 13.44
CA ARG A 24 4.07 7.05 13.49
C ARG A 24 4.46 6.59 12.09
N LEU A 25 3.57 6.78 11.11
CA LEU A 25 3.89 6.51 9.70
C LEU A 25 5.00 7.45 9.20
N ILE A 26 4.93 8.74 9.54
CA ILE A 26 5.96 9.71 9.15
C ILE A 26 7.31 9.35 9.78
N ALA A 27 7.33 8.98 11.06
CA ALA A 27 8.54 8.53 11.74
C ALA A 27 9.11 7.26 11.07
N ALA A 28 8.26 6.28 10.76
CA ALA A 28 8.65 5.06 10.09
C ALA A 28 9.24 5.31 8.69
N MET A 29 8.59 6.13 7.86
CA MET A 29 9.12 6.48 6.54
C MET A 29 10.35 7.38 6.60
N SER A 30 10.58 8.09 7.71
CA SER A 30 11.83 8.83 7.98
C SER A 30 12.97 7.92 8.46
N SER A 31 12.65 6.82 9.15
CA SER A 31 13.62 5.85 9.67
C SER A 31 14.06 4.86 8.59
N VAL A 32 13.09 4.29 7.87
CA VAL A 32 13.32 3.21 6.91
C VAL A 32 14.01 3.71 5.63
N PRO A 33 15.20 3.18 5.30
CA PRO A 33 15.97 3.64 4.14
C PRO A 33 15.44 3.09 2.83
N ARG A 34 14.48 3.80 2.22
CA ARG A 34 13.81 3.43 0.96
C ARG A 34 14.79 3.07 -0.18
N GLU A 35 15.95 3.72 -0.24
CA GLU A 35 17.01 3.46 -1.22
C GLU A 35 17.60 2.03 -1.14
N LYS A 36 17.48 1.35 0.01
CA LYS A 36 17.97 -0.03 0.18
C LYS A 36 16.99 -1.07 -0.37
N PHE A 37 15.78 -0.66 -0.73
CA PHE A 37 14.72 -1.54 -1.24
C PHE A 37 14.60 -1.49 -2.76
N VAL A 38 15.55 -0.86 -3.45
CA VAL A 38 15.59 -0.79 -4.92
C VAL A 38 16.98 -1.19 -5.44
N PRO A 39 17.08 -1.68 -6.69
CA PRO A 39 18.37 -1.89 -7.34
C PRO A 39 19.25 -0.63 -7.30
N ALA A 40 20.58 -0.81 -7.23
CA ALA A 40 21.53 0.30 -7.07
C ALA A 40 21.36 1.42 -8.12
N LYS A 41 21.00 1.06 -9.36
CA LYS A 41 20.72 2.02 -10.45
C LYS A 41 19.51 2.92 -10.18
N LEU A 42 18.56 2.50 -9.35
CA LEU A 42 17.34 3.22 -8.98
C LEU A 42 17.44 3.90 -7.61
N ALA A 43 18.47 3.60 -6.79
CA ALA A 43 18.65 4.24 -5.49
C ALA A 43 18.66 5.77 -5.60
N GLY A 44 19.25 6.29 -6.67
CA GLY A 44 19.29 7.72 -7.00
C GLY A 44 17.94 8.35 -7.36
N VAL A 45 16.85 7.59 -7.46
CA VAL A 45 15.49 8.09 -7.64
C VAL A 45 14.51 7.51 -6.62
N ALA A 46 15.00 6.84 -5.58
CA ALA A 46 14.16 6.16 -4.58
C ALA A 46 13.11 7.07 -3.90
N TYR A 47 13.32 8.39 -3.90
CA TYR A 47 12.54 9.39 -3.18
C TYR A 47 11.71 10.32 -4.09
N VAL A 48 11.64 10.02 -5.39
CA VAL A 48 10.71 10.71 -6.28
C VAL A 48 9.29 10.21 -6.01
N ASP A 49 8.30 11.07 -6.19
CA ASP A 49 6.90 10.72 -6.01
C ASP A 49 6.34 10.03 -7.27
N GLU A 50 6.93 8.87 -7.60
CA GLU A 50 6.53 8.03 -8.73
C GLU A 50 6.75 6.54 -8.41
N ASP A 51 6.02 5.68 -9.10
CA ASP A 51 6.22 4.24 -9.04
C ASP A 51 7.54 3.84 -9.70
N LEU A 52 8.36 3.09 -8.98
CA LEU A 52 9.66 2.66 -9.49
C LEU A 52 9.59 1.25 -10.07
N ALA A 53 9.59 1.15 -11.40
CA ALA A 53 9.61 -0.13 -12.08
C ALA A 53 10.90 -0.92 -11.80
N LEU A 54 10.76 -2.13 -11.23
CA LEU A 54 11.86 -3.03 -10.89
C LEU A 54 12.12 -4.08 -11.97
N GLY A 55 11.18 -4.22 -12.91
CA GLY A 55 11.20 -5.21 -14.00
C GLY A 55 10.35 -6.45 -13.67
N GLY A 56 9.93 -7.17 -14.71
CA GLY A 56 9.11 -8.38 -14.56
C GLY A 56 7.75 -8.13 -13.91
N GLY A 57 7.13 -6.96 -14.16
CA GLY A 57 5.86 -6.55 -13.55
C GLY A 57 5.96 -6.08 -12.09
N LYS A 58 7.16 -6.15 -11.48
CA LYS A 58 7.39 -5.68 -10.11
C LYS A 58 7.71 -4.20 -10.10
N TYR A 59 7.27 -3.51 -9.06
CA TYR A 59 7.54 -2.10 -8.84
C TYR A 59 7.61 -1.78 -7.34
N LEU A 60 8.09 -0.60 -7.00
CA LEU A 60 7.96 -0.03 -5.67
C LEU A 60 6.99 1.16 -5.74
N MET A 61 5.88 1.04 -5.00
CA MET A 61 4.81 2.04 -4.99
C MET A 61 5.31 3.44 -4.62
N GLU A 62 4.82 4.48 -5.30
CA GLU A 62 5.14 5.88 -5.02
C GLU A 62 4.91 6.25 -3.53
N PRO A 63 5.82 7.02 -2.91
CA PRO A 63 5.78 7.33 -1.49
C PRO A 63 4.46 7.96 -1.01
N MET A 64 3.91 8.93 -1.74
CA MET A 64 2.71 9.65 -1.30
C MET A 64 1.48 8.75 -1.29
N VAL A 65 1.23 8.00 -2.36
CA VAL A 65 0.07 7.08 -2.42
C VAL A 65 0.20 6.00 -1.36
N PHE A 66 1.39 5.39 -1.23
CA PHE A 66 1.66 4.42 -0.16
C PHE A 66 1.34 5.00 1.22
N ALA A 67 1.84 6.20 1.52
CA ALA A 67 1.61 6.84 2.82
C ALA A 67 0.12 7.15 3.08
N ARG A 68 -0.60 7.65 2.07
CA ARG A 68 -2.04 7.94 2.21
C ARG A 68 -2.88 6.68 2.38
N LEU A 69 -2.53 5.58 1.70
CA LEU A 69 -3.18 4.28 1.90
C LEU A 69 -2.95 3.75 3.32
N VAL A 70 -1.70 3.76 3.79
CA VAL A 70 -1.36 3.28 5.14
C VAL A 70 -2.03 4.13 6.23
N GLN A 71 -2.05 5.46 6.07
CA GLN A 71 -2.76 6.34 7.01
C GLN A 71 -4.26 6.01 7.09
N ALA A 72 -4.89 5.68 5.96
CA ALA A 72 -6.32 5.37 5.93
C ALA A 72 -6.67 4.06 6.67
N LEU A 73 -5.71 3.15 6.84
CA LEU A 73 -5.89 1.96 7.67
C LEU A 73 -5.98 2.28 9.16
N ALA A 74 -5.47 3.44 9.60
CA ALA A 74 -5.43 3.85 11.01
C ALA A 74 -4.87 2.74 11.92
N LEU A 75 -3.70 2.19 11.53
CA LEU A 75 -3.11 1.02 12.18
C LEU A 75 -2.71 1.31 13.63
N GLU A 76 -2.90 0.33 14.50
CA GLU A 76 -2.43 0.35 15.88
C GLU A 76 -1.31 -0.68 16.09
N PRO A 77 -0.35 -0.42 17.01
CA PRO A 77 0.72 -1.38 17.27
C PRO A 77 0.13 -2.71 17.76
N GLY A 78 0.71 -3.82 17.32
CA GLY A 78 0.23 -5.16 17.61
C GLY A 78 -0.85 -5.69 16.67
N GLN A 79 -1.49 -4.83 15.85
CA GLN A 79 -2.45 -5.29 14.84
C GLN A 79 -1.78 -6.21 13.81
N ARG A 80 -2.54 -7.18 13.30
CA ARG A 80 -2.07 -8.14 12.30
C ARG A 80 -2.44 -7.63 10.90
N VAL A 81 -1.44 -7.45 10.04
CA VAL A 81 -1.61 -6.84 8.71
C VAL A 81 -1.10 -7.76 7.63
N LEU A 82 -1.94 -8.03 6.63
CA LEU A 82 -1.53 -8.70 5.40
C LEU A 82 -1.10 -7.66 4.37
N ILE A 83 0.02 -7.89 3.69
CA ILE A 83 0.45 -7.06 2.57
C ILE A 83 0.43 -7.90 1.30
N VAL A 84 -0.25 -7.41 0.28
CA VAL A 84 -0.30 -8.02 -1.04
C VAL A 84 0.48 -7.13 -2.01
N GLY A 85 1.42 -7.72 -2.75
CA GLY A 85 2.22 -6.99 -3.74
C GLY A 85 3.46 -6.27 -3.21
N ASP A 86 3.96 -6.59 -2.00
CA ASP A 86 5.22 -6.03 -1.51
C ASP A 86 6.44 -6.72 -2.14
N PHE A 87 6.82 -6.27 -3.32
CA PHE A 87 7.89 -6.89 -4.10
C PHE A 87 9.30 -6.64 -3.56
N THR A 88 9.48 -5.59 -2.74
CA THR A 88 10.79 -5.19 -2.24
C THR A 88 10.97 -5.45 -0.76
N GLY A 89 9.88 -5.57 -0.01
CA GLY A 89 9.90 -5.59 1.45
C GLY A 89 9.84 -4.20 2.08
N TYR A 90 9.71 -3.12 1.29
CA TYR A 90 9.67 -1.75 1.82
C TYR A 90 8.39 -1.52 2.64
N ALA A 91 7.24 -1.95 2.14
CA ALA A 91 5.98 -1.81 2.86
C ALA A 91 6.04 -2.59 4.18
N ALA A 92 6.55 -3.83 4.13
CA ALA A 92 6.79 -4.66 5.30
C ALA A 92 7.72 -3.99 6.33
N ALA A 93 8.81 -3.36 5.88
CA ALA A 93 9.75 -2.68 6.76
C ALA A 93 9.11 -1.47 7.46
N VAL A 94 8.37 -0.64 6.71
CA VAL A 94 7.66 0.52 7.27
C VAL A 94 6.59 0.08 8.28
N LEU A 95 5.76 -0.91 7.91
CA LEU A 95 4.71 -1.40 8.79
C LEU A 95 5.27 -2.06 10.07
N LYS A 96 6.38 -2.81 9.97
CA LYS A 96 7.08 -3.33 11.15
C LYS A 96 7.63 -2.22 12.06
N ASP A 97 8.17 -1.15 11.48
CA ASP A 97 8.66 0.01 12.26
C ASP A 97 7.50 0.74 12.97
N MET A 98 6.30 0.75 12.37
CA MET A 98 5.06 1.21 13.03
C MET A 98 4.55 0.27 14.15
N GLY A 99 5.17 -0.90 14.34
CA GLY A 99 4.86 -1.84 15.41
C GLY A 99 3.76 -2.84 15.10
N VAL A 100 3.40 -3.06 13.83
CA VAL A 100 2.39 -4.09 13.47
C VAL A 100 3.02 -5.48 13.25
N THR A 101 2.19 -6.51 13.37
CA THR A 101 2.57 -7.89 13.05
C THR A 101 2.18 -8.21 11.62
N LEU A 102 3.12 -8.70 10.80
CA LEU A 102 2.79 -9.08 9.42
C LEU A 102 2.21 -10.49 9.35
N ALA A 103 1.07 -10.64 8.68
CA ALA A 103 0.50 -11.93 8.32
C ALA A 103 1.17 -12.50 7.08
N SER A 104 1.18 -13.83 6.99
CA SER A 104 1.53 -14.53 5.75
C SER A 104 0.30 -14.65 4.87
N ASP A 105 0.47 -14.56 3.56
CA ASP A 105 -0.61 -14.92 2.64
C ASP A 105 -0.84 -16.44 2.57
N ALA A 106 0.12 -17.24 3.05
CA ALA A 106 0.03 -18.70 3.08
C ALA A 106 -0.78 -19.25 4.27
N ASP A 107 -1.09 -18.42 5.28
CA ASP A 107 -1.98 -18.80 6.36
C ASP A 107 -3.31 -18.06 6.26
N ASP A 108 -4.43 -18.79 6.26
CA ASP A 108 -5.80 -18.22 6.24
C ASP A 108 -6.18 -17.56 7.57
N SER A 109 -5.19 -17.09 8.32
CA SER A 109 -5.39 -16.42 9.60
C SER A 109 -6.17 -15.13 9.42
N ALA A 110 -6.94 -14.80 10.46
CA ALA A 110 -7.66 -13.55 10.54
C ALA A 110 -6.70 -12.37 10.73
N VAL A 111 -7.01 -11.23 10.11
CA VAL A 111 -6.18 -10.02 10.10
C VAL A 111 -7.02 -8.78 10.40
N ASP A 112 -6.40 -7.76 10.97
CA ASP A 112 -7.05 -6.48 11.28
C ASP A 112 -7.06 -5.54 10.09
N ALA A 113 -6.07 -5.70 9.20
CA ALA A 113 -5.94 -4.92 7.99
C ALA A 113 -5.31 -5.68 6.82
N VAL A 114 -5.65 -5.27 5.60
CA VAL A 114 -4.99 -5.68 4.35
C VAL A 114 -4.53 -4.45 3.58
N LEU A 115 -3.27 -4.45 3.14
CA LEU A 115 -2.70 -3.45 2.25
C LEU A 115 -2.41 -4.09 0.89
N PHE A 116 -3.10 -3.64 -0.15
CA PHE A 116 -2.64 -3.85 -1.52
C PHE A 116 -1.63 -2.76 -1.86
N ALA A 117 -0.35 -3.15 -1.98
CA ALA A 117 0.73 -2.26 -2.45
C ALA A 117 0.68 -2.12 -3.98
N GLY A 118 -0.52 -1.90 -4.50
CA GLY A 118 -0.78 -1.76 -5.93
C GLY A 118 -2.23 -1.63 -6.32
N ALA A 119 -2.47 -1.61 -7.64
CA ALA A 119 -3.82 -1.60 -8.17
C ALA A 119 -4.39 -3.01 -8.35
N ILE A 120 -5.69 -3.14 -8.16
CA ILE A 120 -6.47 -4.36 -8.33
C ILE A 120 -7.68 -4.08 -9.22
N GLY A 121 -8.07 -5.06 -10.03
CA GLY A 121 -9.26 -5.01 -10.87
C GLY A 121 -10.57 -5.15 -10.09
N GLU A 122 -10.52 -5.93 -9.02
CA GLU A 122 -11.62 -6.16 -8.10
C GLU A 122 -11.08 -6.64 -6.74
N LEU A 123 -11.86 -6.42 -5.68
CA LEU A 123 -11.54 -6.95 -4.36
C LEU A 123 -12.06 -8.39 -4.24
N LEU A 124 -11.15 -9.34 -4.09
CA LEU A 124 -11.51 -10.75 -3.93
C LEU A 124 -12.02 -11.08 -2.52
N ASP A 125 -13.06 -11.90 -2.45
CA ASP A 125 -13.71 -12.39 -1.23
C ASP A 125 -12.75 -13.03 -0.21
N THR A 126 -11.65 -13.62 -0.69
CA THR A 126 -10.65 -14.24 0.19
C THR A 126 -10.09 -13.25 1.22
N TYR A 127 -9.89 -11.98 0.81
CA TYR A 127 -9.36 -10.95 1.69
C TYR A 127 -10.40 -10.39 2.66
N THR A 128 -11.66 -10.27 2.22
CA THR A 128 -12.75 -9.78 3.09
C THR A 128 -13.16 -10.80 4.15
N ARG A 129 -13.07 -12.10 3.83
CA ARG A 129 -13.34 -13.18 4.79
C ARG A 129 -12.29 -13.25 5.90
N ARG A 130 -11.02 -12.96 5.58
CA ARG A 130 -9.92 -12.91 6.55
C ARG A 130 -9.98 -11.70 7.49
N LEU A 131 -10.75 -10.65 7.17
CA LEU A 131 -10.86 -9.50 8.06
C LEU A 131 -11.60 -9.84 9.37
N ASN A 132 -10.99 -9.45 10.48
CA ASN A 132 -11.70 -9.28 11.76
C ASN A 132 -12.84 -8.25 11.61
N GLU A 133 -13.81 -8.31 12.52
CA GLU A 133 -14.87 -7.30 12.59
C GLU A 133 -14.27 -5.90 12.86
N GLY A 134 -14.73 -4.89 12.12
CA GLY A 134 -14.08 -3.57 12.07
C GLY A 134 -12.83 -3.50 11.18
N GLY A 135 -12.40 -4.63 10.61
CA GLY A 135 -11.24 -4.78 9.72
C GLY A 135 -11.25 -3.85 8.52
N ARG A 136 -10.05 -3.50 8.02
CA ARG A 136 -9.88 -2.50 6.96
C ARG A 136 -9.05 -3.04 5.80
N ILE A 137 -9.39 -2.70 4.57
CA ILE A 137 -8.55 -2.97 3.40
C ILE A 137 -8.30 -1.68 2.67
N VAL A 138 -7.08 -1.47 2.19
CA VAL A 138 -6.76 -0.36 1.29
C VAL A 138 -6.04 -0.86 0.06
N GLY A 139 -6.26 -0.18 -1.06
CA GLY A 139 -5.66 -0.49 -2.35
C GLY A 139 -6.15 0.49 -3.40
N VAL A 140 -5.61 0.38 -4.62
CA VAL A 140 -6.09 1.16 -5.75
C VAL A 140 -7.04 0.28 -6.57
N LEU A 141 -8.31 0.64 -6.67
CA LEU A 141 -9.25 -0.04 -7.56
C LEU A 141 -9.20 0.59 -8.95
N THR A 142 -9.07 -0.22 -9.99
CA THR A 142 -9.05 0.26 -11.37
C THR A 142 -9.79 -0.68 -12.31
N ALA A 143 -10.34 -0.15 -13.38
CA ALA A 143 -10.92 -0.92 -14.47
C ALA A 143 -10.25 -0.53 -15.80
N PRO A 144 -10.32 -1.38 -16.84
CA PRO A 144 -9.79 -1.01 -18.16
C PRO A 144 -10.38 0.32 -18.66
N GLY A 145 -9.51 1.29 -18.91
CA GLY A 145 -9.90 2.63 -19.39
C GLY A 145 -10.39 3.59 -18.30
N GLU A 146 -10.41 3.19 -17.04
CA GLU A 146 -10.74 4.05 -15.91
C GLU A 146 -9.49 4.48 -15.14
N PRO A 147 -9.46 5.70 -14.57
CA PRO A 147 -8.40 6.08 -13.64
C PRO A 147 -8.47 5.23 -12.37
N GLY A 148 -7.30 4.87 -11.83
CA GLY A 148 -7.21 4.18 -10.57
C GLY A 148 -7.69 5.06 -9.41
N ARG A 149 -8.39 4.45 -8.46
CA ARG A 149 -8.98 5.12 -7.29
C ARG A 149 -8.49 4.44 -6.03
N ALA A 150 -7.80 5.18 -5.17
CA ALA A 150 -7.46 4.72 -3.84
C ALA A 150 -8.75 4.50 -3.04
N THR A 151 -9.01 3.27 -2.62
CA THR A 151 -10.25 2.85 -1.98
C THR A 151 -9.94 2.26 -0.61
N LEU A 152 -10.77 2.61 0.37
CA LEU A 152 -10.79 2.01 1.70
C LEU A 152 -12.05 1.17 1.83
N TRP A 153 -11.88 -0.11 2.09
CA TRP A 153 -12.95 -1.01 2.46
C TRP A 153 -12.96 -1.23 3.98
N ARG A 154 -14.14 -1.32 4.58
CA ARG A 154 -14.31 -1.61 6.00
C ARG A 154 -15.36 -2.69 6.20
N LYS A 155 -15.03 -3.65 7.06
CA LYS A 155 -15.96 -4.69 7.50
C LYS A 155 -16.77 -4.19 8.70
N PHE A 156 -18.08 -4.22 8.58
CA PHE A 156 -19.02 -3.87 9.63
C PHE A 156 -20.25 -4.78 9.57
N ALA A 157 -20.59 -5.39 10.70
CA ALA A 157 -21.67 -6.37 10.84
C ALA A 157 -21.61 -7.52 9.81
N GLY A 158 -20.40 -7.97 9.46
CA GLY A 158 -20.18 -8.99 8.43
C GLY A 158 -20.21 -8.49 6.99
N ASP A 159 -20.73 -7.29 6.73
CA ASP A 159 -20.74 -6.67 5.41
C ASP A 159 -19.47 -5.84 5.17
N VAL A 160 -19.04 -5.72 3.91
CA VAL A 160 -17.93 -4.85 3.53
C VAL A 160 -18.44 -3.68 2.74
N THR A 161 -18.19 -2.47 3.26
CA THR A 161 -18.49 -1.21 2.60
C THR A 161 -17.22 -0.56 2.11
N SER A 162 -17.29 0.34 1.13
CA SER A 162 -16.12 1.01 0.59
C SER A 162 -16.35 2.51 0.41
N ILE A 163 -15.25 3.26 0.51
CA ILE A 163 -15.19 4.67 0.14
C ILE A 163 -13.99 4.91 -0.77
N THR A 164 -14.17 5.75 -1.78
CA THR A 164 -13.05 6.27 -2.57
C THR A 164 -12.43 7.47 -1.85
N MET A 165 -11.11 7.46 -1.72
CA MET A 165 -10.35 8.46 -0.96
C MET A 165 -9.73 9.53 -1.87
N PHE A 166 -9.13 9.12 -2.99
CA PHE A 166 -8.47 9.98 -3.97
C PHE A 166 -8.13 9.19 -5.25
N ASP A 167 -7.82 9.88 -6.33
CA ASP A 167 -7.33 9.26 -7.56
C ASP A 167 -5.84 8.92 -7.44
N ALA A 168 -5.45 7.74 -7.91
CA ALA A 168 -4.08 7.24 -7.84
C ALA A 168 -3.80 6.35 -9.05
N ALA A 169 -2.67 6.60 -9.73
CA ALA A 169 -2.31 5.89 -10.95
C ALA A 169 -1.13 4.94 -10.69
N THR A 170 -1.40 3.83 -10.01
CA THR A 170 -0.38 2.80 -9.74
C THR A 170 -0.59 1.54 -10.61
N PRO A 171 0.48 0.83 -11.01
CA PRO A 171 0.34 -0.37 -11.84
C PRO A 171 -0.53 -1.45 -11.20
N VAL A 172 -1.25 -2.21 -12.03
CA VAL A 172 -2.01 -3.37 -11.56
C VAL A 172 -1.05 -4.43 -11.06
N LEU A 173 -1.37 -5.01 -9.90
CA LEU A 173 -0.62 -6.14 -9.35
C LEU A 173 -0.75 -7.35 -10.29
N PRO A 174 0.34 -8.06 -10.59
CA PRO A 174 0.27 -9.28 -11.41
C PRO A 174 -0.69 -10.29 -10.79
N GLY A 175 -1.66 -10.77 -11.59
CA GLY A 175 -2.70 -11.71 -11.14
C GLY A 175 -3.95 -11.04 -10.54
N PHE A 176 -4.00 -9.71 -10.50
CA PHE A 176 -5.16 -8.92 -10.06
C PHE A 176 -5.80 -8.14 -11.21
N GLU A 177 -5.52 -8.52 -12.46
CA GLU A 177 -6.19 -7.96 -13.63
C GLU A 177 -7.68 -8.35 -13.61
N LYS A 178 -8.56 -7.38 -13.88
CA LYS A 178 -9.97 -7.68 -14.07
C LYS A 178 -10.13 -8.60 -15.28
N GLN A 179 -10.64 -9.81 -15.08
CA GLN A 179 -10.95 -10.68 -16.21
C GLN A 179 -12.07 -10.02 -17.05
N PRO A 180 -11.94 -9.95 -18.38
CA PRO A 180 -13.03 -9.50 -19.22
C PRO A 180 -14.21 -10.45 -18.99
N GLY A 181 -15.32 -9.91 -18.51
CA GLY A 181 -16.55 -10.69 -18.37
C GLY A 181 -16.91 -11.26 -19.75
N PHE A 182 -16.90 -12.59 -19.88
CA PHE A 182 -17.37 -13.24 -21.09
C PHE A 182 -18.85 -12.90 -21.26
N VAL A 183 -19.15 -12.03 -22.24
CA VAL A 183 -20.50 -11.84 -22.74
C VAL A 183 -20.77 -12.99 -23.70
N PHE A 184 -21.67 -13.90 -23.32
CA PHE A 184 -22.18 -14.97 -24.18
C PHE A 184 -23.20 -14.42 -25.19
#